data_AF-A0A7H8NL57-F1
#
_entry.id   AF-A0A7H8NL57-F1
#
_cell.length_a   1.000
_cell.length_b   1.000
_cell.length_c   1.000
_cell.angle_alpha   90.00
_cell.angle_beta   90.00
_cell.angle_gamma   90.00
#
_symmetry.space_group_name_H-M   'P 1'
#
loop_
_entity.id
_entity.type
_entity.pdbx_description
1 polymer ?
#
loop_
_entity_poly.entity_id
_entity_poly.type
_entity_poly.pdbx_seq_one_letter_code
_entity_poly.pdbx_strand_id
1 'polypeptide(L)' 'MSARKTSYTTAEAAALAVDLADQAHVHDELADRLAARGDSGGAARWRESAAETRRYEEAARHGGAHFTAVVHGRAR' A
#
# COMPACT_ATOMS: atom_id res chain seq x y z
N MET A 1 -14.79 -2.38 -28.85
CA MET A 1 -13.68 -2.88 -28.00
C MET A 1 -13.61 -1.97 -26.78
N SER A 2 -14.41 -2.25 -25.74
CA SER A 2 -14.46 -1.39 -24.55
C SER A 2 -13.27 -1.72 -23.65
N ALA A 3 -12.37 -0.75 -23.48
CA ALA A 3 -11.33 -0.81 -22.47
C ALA A 3 -12.01 -0.97 -21.10
N ARG A 4 -11.94 -2.18 -20.54
CA ARG A 4 -12.41 -2.48 -19.20
C ARG A 4 -11.47 -1.72 -18.27
N LYS A 5 -11.79 -0.46 -17.94
CA LYS A 5 -11.14 0.25 -16.83
C LYS A 5 -11.38 -0.63 -15.62
N THR A 6 -10.33 -1.24 -15.10
CA THR A 6 -10.36 -2.05 -13.88
C THR A 6 -10.68 -1.12 -12.71
N SER A 7 -11.96 -0.78 -12.57
CA SER A 7 -12.46 0.00 -11.45
C SER A 7 -12.83 -1.01 -10.38
N TYR A 8 -12.09 -1.02 -9.27
CA TYR A 8 -12.47 -1.79 -8.09
C TYR A 8 -13.85 -1.32 -7.62
N THR A 9 -14.76 -2.25 -7.36
CA THR A 9 -16.00 -1.99 -6.64
C THR A 9 -15.68 -1.57 -5.20
N THR A 10 -16.66 -0.98 -4.50
CA THR A 10 -16.48 -0.58 -3.10
C THR A 10 -16.10 -1.77 -2.20
N ALA A 11 -16.67 -2.95 -2.44
CA ALA A 11 -16.35 -4.14 -1.66
C ALA A 11 -14.92 -4.64 -1.93
N GLU A 12 -14.49 -4.64 -3.20
CA GLU A 12 -13.11 -5.03 -3.56
C GLU A 12 -12.08 -4.03 -3.02
N ALA A 13 -12.39 -2.73 -3.04
CA ALA A 13 -11.54 -1.70 -2.47
C ALA A 13 -11.42 -1.83 -0.93
N ALA A 14 -12.50 -2.21 -0.24
CA ALA A 14 -12.46 -2.48 1.18
C ALA A 14 -11.62 -3.71 1.53
N ALA A 15 -11.77 -4.81 0.77
CA ALA A 15 -10.93 -6.01 0.94
C ALA A 15 -9.45 -5.68 0.69
N LEU A 16 -9.16 -4.94 -0.39
CA LEU A 16 -7.82 -4.49 -0.71
C LEU A 16 -7.21 -3.61 0.39
N ALA A 17 -8.00 -2.74 1.03
CA ALA A 17 -7.51 -1.95 2.16
C ALA A 17 -7.08 -2.82 3.35
N VAL A 18 -7.77 -3.93 3.61
CA VAL A 18 -7.36 -4.88 4.65
C VAL A 18 -6.04 -5.56 4.28
N ASP A 19 -5.93 -6.07 3.04
CA ASP A 19 -4.71 -6.72 2.56
C ASP A 19 -3.49 -5.77 2.61
N LEU A 20 -3.68 -4.50 2.24
CA LEU A 20 -2.64 -3.47 2.29
C LEU A 20 -2.24 -3.14 3.74
N ALA A 21 -3.19 -3.11 4.68
CA ALA A 21 -2.87 -2.90 6.09
C ALA A 21 -1.99 -4.03 6.64
N ASP A 22 -2.33 -5.29 6.32
CA ASP A 22 -1.53 -6.46 6.71
C ASP A 22 -0.13 -6.42 6.06
N GLN A 23 -0.05 -6.05 4.79
CA GLN A 23 1.23 -5.92 4.09
C GLN A 23 2.10 -4.80 4.70
N ALA A 24 1.51 -3.66 5.05
CA ALA A 24 2.24 -2.58 5.71
C ALA A 24 2.83 -3.04 7.05
N HIS A 25 2.04 -3.80 7.83
CA HIS A 25 2.51 -4.38 9.08
C HIS A 25 3.69 -5.34 8.87
N VAL A 26 3.63 -6.21 7.86
CA VAL A 26 4.75 -7.11 7.52
C VAL A 26 6.01 -6.34 7.13
N HIS A 27 5.87 -5.24 6.39
CA HIS A 27 7.00 -4.36 6.04
C HIS A 27 7.64 -3.72 7.29
N ASP A 28 6.85 -3.25 8.24
CA ASP A 28 7.37 -2.72 9.51
C ASP A 28 8.13 -3.80 10.31
N GLU A 29 7.57 -5.00 10.43
CA GLU A 29 8.24 -6.10 11.13
C GLU A 29 9.59 -6.46 10.48
N LEU A 30 9.64 -6.47 9.14
CA LEU A 30 10.88 -6.68 8.39
C LEU A 30 11.89 -5.56 8.67
N ALA A 31 11.43 -4.31 8.69
CA ALA A 31 12.30 -3.18 9.00
C ALA A 31 12.90 -3.28 10.41
N ASP A 32 12.09 -3.64 11.40
CA ASP A 32 12.54 -3.76 12.78
C ASP A 32 13.52 -4.94 12.95
N ARG A 33 13.27 -6.07 12.28
CA ARG A 33 14.22 -7.21 12.24
C ARG A 33 15.56 -6.83 11.61
N LEU A 34 15.56 -6.00 10.56
CA LEU A 34 16.78 -5.54 9.91
C LEU A 34 17.54 -4.52 10.78
N ALA A 35 16.81 -3.59 11.41
CA ALA A 35 17.40 -2.63 12.34
C ALA A 35 18.06 -3.35 13.53
N ALA A 36 17.41 -4.37 14.09
CA ALA A 36 17.97 -5.19 15.17
C ALA A 36 19.24 -5.95 14.76
N ARG A 37 19.41 -6.24 13.46
CA ARG A 37 20.63 -6.86 12.90
C ARG A 37 21.71 -5.85 12.50
N GLY A 38 21.45 -4.55 12.68
CA GLY A 38 22.35 -3.46 12.28
C GLY A 38 22.25 -3.03 10.82
N ASP A 39 21.35 -3.62 10.03
CA ASP A 39 21.10 -3.20 8.64
C ASP A 39 20.13 -2.00 8.60
N SER A 40 20.69 -0.82 8.90
CA SER A 40 19.93 0.43 8.91
C SER A 40 19.43 0.83 7.52
N GLY A 41 20.16 0.46 6.45
CA GLY A 41 19.79 0.77 5.08
C GLY A 41 18.61 -0.07 4.60
N GLY A 42 18.64 -1.38 4.87
CA GLY A 42 17.52 -2.28 4.64
C GLY A 42 16.30 -1.87 5.45
N ALA A 43 16.48 -1.58 6.75
CA ALA A 43 15.40 -1.12 7.61
C ALA A 43 14.72 0.16 7.09
N ALA A 44 15.50 1.16 6.64
CA ALA A 44 14.97 2.40 6.09
C ALA A 44 14.10 2.16 4.83
N ARG A 45 14.55 1.29 3.92
CA ARG A 45 13.79 0.94 2.71
C ARG A 45 12.46 0.26 3.04
N TRP A 46 12.46 -0.69 3.98
CA TRP A 46 11.22 -1.36 4.37
C TRP A 46 10.26 -0.43 5.12
N ARG A 47 10.77 0.54 5.90
CA ARG A 47 9.92 1.60 6.48
C ARG A 47 9.30 2.49 5.42
N GLU A 48 10.06 2.84 4.38
CA GLU A 48 9.53 3.59 3.25
C GLU A 48 8.43 2.80 2.52
N SER A 49 8.66 1.51 2.26
CA SER A 49 7.65 0.63 1.68
C SER A 49 6.42 0.48 2.58
N ALA A 50 6.57 0.37 3.91
CA ALA A 50 5.45 0.35 4.84
C ALA A 50 4.62 1.64 4.76
N ALA A 51 5.30 2.80 4.74
CA ALA A 51 4.63 4.10 4.62
C ALA A 51 3.90 4.26 3.28
N GLU A 52 4.49 3.77 2.18
CA GLU A 52 3.84 3.76 0.87
C GLU A 52 2.61 2.85 0.86
N THR A 53 2.71 1.63 1.42
CA THR A 53 1.59 0.69 1.51
C THR A 53 0.43 1.29 2.33
N ARG A 54 0.69 2.01 3.42
CA ARG A 54 -0.35 2.72 4.20
C ARG A 54 -1.04 3.82 3.39
N ARG A 55 -0.33 4.52 2.50
CA ARG A 55 -0.97 5.48 1.58
C ARG A 55 -1.91 4.78 0.61
N TYR A 56 -1.52 3.60 0.12
CA TYR A 56 -2.37 2.80 -0.74
C TYR A 56 -3.59 2.24 0.01
N GLU A 57 -3.41 1.79 1.26
CA GLU A 57 -4.49 1.38 2.16
C GLU A 57 -5.52 2.50 2.34
N GLU A 58 -5.06 3.69 2.71
CA GLU A 58 -5.92 4.88 2.84
C GLU A 58 -6.64 5.18 1.52
N ALA A 59 -5.91 5.12 0.40
CA ALA A 59 -6.50 5.38 -0.89
C ALA A 59 -7.58 4.35 -1.28
N ALA A 60 -7.39 3.08 -0.90
CA ALA A 60 -8.37 2.01 -1.08
C ALA A 60 -9.61 2.21 -0.19
N ARG A 61 -9.46 2.74 1.03
CA ARG A 61 -10.59 3.13 1.88
C ARG A 61 -11.45 4.23 1.28
N HIS A 62 -10.85 5.14 0.50
CA HIS A 62 -11.58 6.16 -0.26
C HIS A 62 -12.25 5.63 -1.53
N GLY A 63 -12.02 4.36 -1.88
CA GLY A 63 -12.64 3.66 -2.99
C GLY A 63 -11.75 3.48 -4.21
N GLY A 64 -12.15 2.55 -5.08
CA GLY A 64 -11.33 2.06 -6.20
C GLY A 64 -10.79 3.14 -7.14
N ALA A 65 -11.59 4.16 -7.45
CA ALA A 65 -11.15 5.24 -8.34
C ALA A 65 -10.02 6.09 -7.72
N HIS A 66 -10.08 6.33 -6.41
CA HIS A 66 -9.06 7.10 -5.71
C HIS A 66 -7.77 6.28 -5.54
N PHE A 67 -7.89 5.00 -5.15
CA PHE A 67 -6.78 4.06 -5.17
C PHE A 67 -6.05 4.01 -6.52
N THR A 68 -6.77 3.82 -7.61
CA THR A 68 -6.20 3.82 -8.97
C THR A 68 -5.52 5.15 -9.31
N ALA A 69 -6.04 6.28 -8.83
CA ALA A 69 -5.40 7.58 -9.04
C ALA A 69 -4.08 7.71 -8.26
N VAL A 70 -4.03 7.29 -7.01
CA VAL A 70 -2.83 7.34 -6.17
C VAL A 70 -1.74 6.40 -6.70
N VAL A 71 -2.08 5.15 -7.01
CA VAL A 71 -1.13 4.15 -7.54
C VAL A 71 -0.53 4.57 -8.88
N HIS A 72 -1.31 5.25 -9.73
CA HIS A 72 -0.79 5.77 -11.01
C HIS A 72 -0.17 7.18 -10.91
N GLY A 73 0.01 7.73 -9.70
CA GLY A 73 0.61 9.05 -9.49
C GLY A 73 -0.24 10.21 -10.02
N ARG A 74 -1.54 9.99 -10.22
CA ARG A 74 -2.51 10.98 -10.72
C ARG A 74 -3.24 11.75 -9.61
N ALA A 75 -3.12 11.30 -8.37
CA ALA A 75 -3.57 12.01 -7.17
C ALA A 75 -2.37 12.13 -6.21
N ARG A 76 -2.22 13.29 -5.56
CA ARG A 76 -1.19 13.58 -4.57
C ARG A 76 -1.82 13.81 -3.22
#